data_AF-A0A916N4L1-F1
#
_entry.id   AF-A0A916N4L1-F1
#
_cell.length_a   1.000
_cell.length_b   1.000
_cell.length_c   1.000
_cell.angle_alpha   90.00
_cell.angle_beta   90.00
_cell.angle_gamma   90.00
#
_symmetry.space_group_name_H-M   'P 1'
#
loop_
_entity.id
_entity.type
_entity.pdbx_description
1 polymer ?
#
loop_
_entity_poly.entity_id
_entity_poly.type
_entity_poly.pdbx_seq_one_letter_code
_entity_poly.pdbx_strand_id
1 'polypeptide(L)'
;MTDKHFLTLSAAFAGFKTVLDTYFFSDWQFVLFLIIMIMVDTALGTYRAWKKKNLESRAWARLFEKLLLYGAVLIMSHVLIRFPISGSATGLFDWVDDVLYCAIMVREALSIFENVGEIKPDLLPAWILARLKKFDESGQFKDLM
;
A
#
# COMPACT_ATOMS: atom_id res chain seq x y z
N MET A 1 37.25 11.35 14.36
CA MET A 1 36.92 10.73 15.66
C MET A 1 35.47 10.30 15.60
N THR A 2 35.21 9.02 15.35
CA THR A 2 33.84 8.49 15.41
C THR A 2 33.50 8.28 16.87
N ASP A 3 32.50 8.99 17.36
CA ASP A 3 32.13 8.99 18.77
C ASP A 3 31.66 7.60 19.19
N LYS A 4 32.16 7.08 20.33
CA LYS A 4 31.78 5.75 20.83
C LYS A 4 30.26 5.65 21.06
N HIS A 5 29.62 6.77 21.36
CA HIS A 5 28.17 6.89 21.48
C HIS A 5 27.43 6.74 20.13
N PHE A 6 28.04 7.17 19.03
CA PHE A 6 27.47 6.98 17.69
C PHE A 6 27.54 5.50 17.25
N LEU A 7 28.63 4.80 17.60
CA LEU A 7 28.80 3.38 17.30
C LEU A 7 27.84 2.49 18.11
N THR A 8 27.60 2.79 19.39
CA THR A 8 26.63 2.03 20.20
C THR A 8 25.19 2.29 19.77
N LEU A 9 24.85 3.53 19.44
CA LEU A 9 23.52 3.90 18.96
C LEU A 9 23.20 3.23 17.60
N SER A 10 24.14 3.28 16.65
CA SER A 10 23.98 2.63 15.35
C SER A 10 23.86 1.11 15.45
N ALA A 11 24.60 0.47 16.36
CA ALA A 11 24.46 -0.96 16.64
C ALA A 11 23.09 -1.31 17.23
N ALA A 12 22.55 -0.48 18.15
CA ALA A 12 21.22 -0.67 18.71
C ALA A 12 20.12 -0.56 17.62
N PHE A 13 20.22 0.45 16.74
CA PHE A 13 19.31 0.59 15.60
C PHE A 13 19.42 -0.59 14.62
N ALA A 14 20.62 -1.11 14.36
CA ALA A 14 20.80 -2.28 13.50
C ALA A 14 20.16 -3.54 14.10
N GLY A 15 20.32 -3.78 15.40
CA GLY A 15 19.66 -4.89 16.10
C GLY A 15 18.14 -4.77 16.07
N PHE A 16 17.62 -3.57 16.34
CA PHE A 16 16.18 -3.30 16.27
C PHE A 16 15.62 -3.49 14.85
N LYS A 17 16.30 -2.96 13.83
CA LYS A 17 15.94 -3.17 12.42
C LYS A 17 15.90 -4.65 12.07
N THR A 18 16.86 -5.44 12.56
CA THR A 18 16.90 -6.89 12.29
C THR A 18 15.68 -7.61 12.86
N VAL A 19 15.25 -7.24 14.06
CA VAL A 19 14.03 -7.79 14.68
C VAL A 19 12.79 -7.41 13.87
N LEU A 20 12.69 -6.14 13.44
CA LEU A 20 11.57 -5.69 12.59
C LEU A 20 11.55 -6.40 11.24
N ASP A 21 12.70 -6.51 10.56
CA ASP A 21 12.82 -7.19 9.28
C ASP A 21 12.44 -8.67 9.39
N THR A 22 12.78 -9.31 10.50
CA THR A 22 12.52 -10.74 10.71
C THR A 22 11.05 -10.99 11.02
N TYR A 23 10.47 -10.24 11.96
CA TYR A 23 9.17 -10.57 12.53
C TYR A 23 8.01 -9.72 12.02
N PHE A 24 8.25 -8.48 11.60
CA PHE A 24 7.20 -7.56 11.20
C PHE A 24 7.08 -7.47 9.68
N PHE A 25 8.14 -7.03 9.00
CA PHE A 25 8.10 -6.78 7.57
C PHE A 25 9.50 -6.47 7.01
N SER A 26 9.85 -7.02 5.85
CA SER A 26 11.19 -6.84 5.26
C SER A 26 11.25 -6.02 3.96
N ASP A 27 10.15 -5.83 3.24
CA ASP A 27 10.15 -5.17 1.91
C ASP A 27 9.89 -3.66 1.99
N TRP A 28 10.81 -2.95 2.66
CA TRP A 28 10.69 -1.50 2.87
C TRP A 28 10.60 -0.69 1.58
N GLN A 29 11.12 -1.21 0.47
CA GLN A 29 11.02 -0.55 -0.82
C GLN A 29 9.57 -0.54 -1.33
N PHE A 30 8.86 -1.66 -1.23
CA PHE A 30 7.44 -1.71 -1.54
C PHE A 30 6.63 -0.72 -0.71
N VAL A 31 6.89 -0.63 0.61
CA VAL A 31 6.21 0.34 1.50
C VAL A 31 6.42 1.77 1.04
N LEU A 32 7.61 2.15 0.58
CA LEU A 32 7.86 3.50 0.07
C LEU A 32 7.05 3.80 -1.19
N PHE A 33 6.96 2.85 -2.14
CA PHE A 33 6.11 3.00 -3.32
C PHE A 33 4.62 3.09 -2.95
N LEU A 34 4.16 2.28 -2.01
CA LEU A 34 2.79 2.32 -1.52
C LEU A 34 2.47 3.68 -0.86
N ILE A 35 3.38 4.22 -0.04
CA ILE A 35 3.22 5.55 0.57
C ILE A 35 3.11 6.62 -0.53
N ILE A 36 3.95 6.55 -1.56
CA ILE A 36 3.87 7.50 -2.69
C ILE A 36 2.50 7.43 -3.36
N MET A 37 1.98 6.24 -3.63
CA MET A 37 0.65 6.04 -4.22
C MET A 37 -0.46 6.66 -3.36
N ILE A 38 -0.47 6.36 -2.06
CA ILE A 38 -1.47 6.89 -1.11
C ILE A 38 -1.39 8.41 -1.02
N MET A 39 -0.17 8.99 -1.05
CA MET A 39 0.02 10.43 -1.00
C MET A 39 -0.49 11.13 -2.25
N VAL A 40 -0.23 10.55 -3.44
CA VAL A 40 -0.76 11.06 -4.71
C VAL A 40 -2.29 11.00 -4.70
N ASP A 41 -2.88 9.87 -4.28
CA ASP A 41 -4.32 9.72 -4.15
C ASP A 41 -4.93 10.75 -3.20
N THR A 42 -4.34 10.91 -2.02
CA THR A 42 -4.83 11.85 -0.99
C THR A 42 -4.72 13.29 -1.47
N ALA A 43 -3.63 13.66 -2.16
CA ALA A 43 -3.46 14.99 -2.73
C ALA A 43 -4.52 15.28 -3.81
N LEU A 44 -4.77 14.33 -4.72
CA LEU A 44 -5.81 14.46 -5.74
C LEU A 44 -7.22 14.50 -5.14
N GLY A 45 -7.51 13.63 -4.17
CA GLY A 45 -8.79 13.62 -3.46
C GLY A 45 -9.05 14.92 -2.71
N THR A 46 -8.02 15.52 -2.12
CA THR A 46 -8.09 16.83 -1.46
C THR A 46 -8.29 17.95 -2.47
N TYR A 47 -7.56 17.94 -3.58
CA TYR A 47 -7.72 18.92 -4.66
C TYR A 47 -9.13 18.87 -5.28
N ARG A 48 -9.67 17.66 -5.47
CA ARG A 48 -11.05 17.43 -5.90
C ARG A 48 -12.06 18.02 -4.92
N ALA A 49 -11.90 17.76 -3.62
CA ALA A 49 -12.77 18.28 -2.57
C ALA A 49 -12.73 19.81 -2.51
N TRP A 50 -11.54 20.39 -2.69
CA TRP A 50 -11.34 21.83 -2.77
C TRP A 50 -12.09 22.46 -3.96
N LYS A 51 -11.98 21.87 -5.17
CA LYS A 51 -12.75 22.33 -6.34
C LYS A 51 -14.26 22.26 -6.13
N LYS A 52 -14.75 21.23 -5.44
CA LYS A 52 -16.17 21.03 -5.13
C LYS A 52 -16.66 21.86 -3.93
N LYS A 53 -15.81 22.71 -3.32
CA LYS A 53 -16.07 23.51 -2.12
C LYS A 53 -16.57 22.70 -0.91
N ASN A 54 -16.26 21.41 -0.83
CA ASN A 54 -16.64 20.55 0.28
C ASN A 54 -15.38 19.99 0.94
N LEU A 55 -14.68 20.84 1.70
CA LEU A 55 -13.49 20.46 2.46
C LEU A 55 -13.92 19.75 3.74
N GLU A 56 -14.00 18.43 3.69
CA GLU A 56 -14.23 17.62 4.88
C GLU A 56 -12.91 17.15 5.50
N SER A 57 -12.79 17.21 6.83
CA SER A 57 -11.66 16.64 7.59
C SER A 57 -11.48 15.13 7.40
N ARG A 58 -12.49 14.47 6.81
CA ARG A 58 -12.50 13.03 6.50
C ARG A 58 -11.35 12.59 5.59
N ALA A 59 -10.71 13.49 4.85
CA ALA A 59 -9.54 13.15 4.04
C ALA A 59 -8.38 12.57 4.89
N TRP A 60 -8.09 13.18 6.04
CA TRP A 60 -7.03 12.72 6.94
C TRP A 60 -7.40 11.43 7.67
N ALA A 61 -8.67 11.27 8.05
CA ALA A 61 -9.17 10.02 8.63
C ALA A 61 -9.04 8.85 7.65
N ARG A 62 -9.40 9.06 6.36
CA ARG A 62 -9.24 8.05 5.31
C ARG A 62 -7.77 7.70 5.06
N LEU A 63 -6.87 8.67 5.08
CA LEU A 63 -5.43 8.43 4.96
C LEU A 63 -4.94 7.51 6.10
N PHE A 64 -5.29 7.84 7.34
CA PHE A 64 -4.90 7.04 8.49
C PHE A 64 -5.48 5.62 8.44
N GLU A 65 -6.74 5.49 8.04
CA GLU A 65 -7.40 4.19 7.85
C GLU A 65 -6.69 3.34 6.79
N LYS A 66 -6.35 3.92 5.62
CA LYS A 66 -5.57 3.22 4.57
C LYS A 66 -4.23 2.73 5.11
N LEU A 67 -3.48 3.58 5.81
CA LEU A 67 -2.18 3.22 6.38
C LEU A 67 -2.29 2.08 7.39
N LEU A 68 -3.30 2.12 8.28
CA LEU A 68 -3.52 1.09 9.28
C LEU A 68 -3.92 -0.25 8.65
N LEU A 69 -4.90 -0.24 7.74
CA LEU A 69 -5.42 -1.44 7.10
C LEU A 69 -4.40 -2.09 6.17
N TYR A 70 -3.71 -1.30 5.34
CA TYR A 70 -2.66 -1.84 4.49
C TYR A 70 -1.48 -2.33 5.31
N GLY A 71 -1.06 -1.59 6.34
CA GLY A 71 -0.03 -2.05 7.28
C GLY A 71 -0.35 -3.42 7.89
N ALA A 72 -1.61 -3.64 8.29
CA ALA A 72 -2.06 -4.93 8.81
C ALA A 72 -1.96 -6.05 7.76
N VAL A 73 -2.35 -5.80 6.51
CA VAL A 73 -2.25 -6.79 5.42
C VAL A 73 -0.78 -7.11 5.10
N LEU A 74 0.09 -6.10 5.07
CA LEU A 74 1.52 -6.27 4.82
C LEU A 74 2.17 -7.14 5.91
N ILE A 75 1.93 -6.83 7.18
CA ILE A 75 2.44 -7.63 8.31
C ILE A 75 1.88 -9.06 8.25
N MET A 76 0.58 -9.21 8.00
CA MET A 76 -0.05 -10.52 7.88
C MET A 76 0.60 -11.35 6.76
N SER A 77 0.78 -10.76 5.56
CA SER A 77 1.42 -11.45 4.43
C SER A 77 2.85 -11.90 4.76
N HIS A 78 3.64 -11.02 5.40
CA HIS A 78 5.01 -11.34 5.80
C HIS A 78 5.06 -12.48 6.82
N VAL A 79 4.13 -12.50 7.77
CA VAL A 79 4.01 -13.62 8.72
C VAL A 79 3.62 -14.91 8.00
N LEU A 80 2.67 -14.87 7.06
CA LEU A 80 2.19 -16.04 6.33
C LEU A 80 3.26 -16.70 5.46
N ILE A 81 4.18 -15.94 4.86
CA ILE A 81 5.25 -16.52 4.04
C ILE A 81 6.43 -17.03 4.89
N ARG A 82 6.62 -16.50 6.11
CA ARG A 82 7.81 -16.79 6.93
C ARG A 82 7.58 -17.72 8.11
N PHE A 83 6.34 -18.06 8.44
CA PHE A 83 6.09 -18.90 9.61
C PHE A 83 6.62 -20.33 9.37
N PRO A 84 7.43 -20.88 10.28
CA PRO A 84 7.91 -22.25 10.16
C PRO A 84 6.85 -23.23 10.65
N ILE A 85 6.69 -24.36 9.94
CA ILE A 85 6.00 -25.55 10.46
C ILE A 85 7.06 -26.63 10.63
N SER A 86 7.19 -27.16 11.85
CA SER A 86 8.18 -28.21 12.19
C SER A 86 9.64 -27.84 11.85
N GLY A 87 9.97 -26.55 11.85
CA GLY A 87 11.33 -26.06 11.54
C GLY A 87 11.62 -25.87 10.05
N SER A 88 10.66 -26.16 9.17
CA SER A 88 10.76 -25.93 7.72
C SER A 88 9.81 -24.84 7.24
N ALA A 89 10.25 -24.05 6.24
CA ALA A 89 9.36 -23.20 5.47
C ALA A 89 8.38 -24.07 4.69
N THR A 90 7.11 -23.68 4.66
CA THR A 90 6.05 -24.50 4.03
C THR A 90 5.99 -24.32 2.52
N GLY A 91 6.42 -23.17 2.00
CA GLY A 91 6.28 -22.80 0.58
C GLY A 91 4.83 -22.61 0.11
N LEU A 92 3.83 -22.92 0.95
CA LEU A 92 2.41 -22.93 0.58
C LEU A 92 1.85 -21.52 0.31
N PHE A 93 2.49 -20.50 0.90
CA PHE A 93 2.01 -19.12 0.89
C PHE A 93 2.94 -18.17 0.12
N ASP A 94 3.94 -18.68 -0.61
CA ASP A 94 4.94 -17.85 -1.32
C ASP A 94 4.36 -16.92 -2.40
N TRP A 95 3.06 -17.06 -2.73
CA TRP A 95 2.33 -16.22 -3.68
C TRP A 95 1.55 -15.08 -2.99
N VAL A 96 1.39 -15.13 -1.66
CA VAL A 96 0.44 -14.30 -0.92
C VAL A 96 0.84 -12.83 -0.92
N ASP A 97 2.12 -12.54 -0.69
CA ASP A 97 2.65 -11.18 -0.72
C ASP A 97 2.51 -10.55 -2.12
N ASP A 98 2.94 -11.24 -3.18
CA ASP A 98 2.83 -10.78 -4.56
C ASP A 98 1.38 -10.41 -4.92
N VAL A 99 0.43 -11.29 -4.60
CA VAL A 99 -0.99 -11.06 -4.91
C VAL A 99 -1.57 -9.91 -4.09
N LEU A 100 -1.34 -9.90 -2.77
CA LEU A 100 -1.91 -8.88 -1.90
C LEU A 100 -1.30 -7.49 -2.14
N TYR A 101 0.01 -7.43 -2.40
CA TYR A 101 0.71 -6.18 -2.69
C TYR A 101 0.26 -5.61 -4.03
N CYS A 102 0.14 -6.46 -5.05
CA CYS A 102 -0.40 -6.07 -6.34
C CYS A 102 -1.85 -5.58 -6.20
N ALA A 103 -2.70 -6.28 -5.46
CA ALA A 103 -4.09 -5.87 -5.24
C ALA A 103 -4.20 -4.50 -4.56
N ILE A 104 -3.40 -4.24 -3.51
CA ILE A 104 -3.36 -2.92 -2.85
C ILE A 104 -2.90 -1.83 -3.83
N MET A 105 -1.86 -2.09 -4.62
CA MET A 105 -1.35 -1.12 -5.60
C MET A 105 -2.37 -0.80 -6.69
N VAL A 106 -3.06 -1.83 -7.20
CA VAL A 106 -4.15 -1.66 -8.16
C VAL A 106 -5.26 -0.80 -7.55
N ARG A 107 -5.68 -1.09 -6.32
CA ARG A 107 -6.73 -0.33 -5.63
C ARG A 107 -6.38 1.16 -5.48
N GLU A 108 -5.13 1.47 -5.14
CA GLU A 108 -4.68 2.88 -5.07
C GLU A 108 -4.63 3.53 -6.47
N ALA A 109 -4.21 2.80 -7.50
CA ALA A 109 -4.26 3.30 -8.87
C ALA A 109 -5.70 3.60 -9.32
N LEU A 110 -6.67 2.77 -8.93
CA LEU A 110 -8.09 3.00 -9.21
C LEU A 110 -8.59 4.26 -8.52
N SER A 111 -8.28 4.41 -7.23
CA SER A 111 -8.64 5.60 -6.45
C SER A 111 -8.09 6.89 -7.09
N ILE A 112 -6.84 6.85 -7.58
CA ILE A 112 -6.23 7.95 -8.35
C ILE A 112 -7.03 8.23 -9.63
N PHE A 113 -7.35 7.21 -10.42
CA PHE A 113 -8.10 7.37 -11.65
C PHE A 113 -9.51 7.93 -11.42
N GLU A 114 -10.19 7.52 -10.36
CA GLU A 114 -11.48 8.09 -9.96
C GLU A 114 -11.36 9.58 -9.64
N ASN A 115 -10.36 9.95 -8.84
CA ASN A 115 -10.10 11.35 -8.51
C ASN A 115 -9.82 12.17 -9.78
N VAL A 116 -8.97 11.68 -10.69
CA VAL A 116 -8.65 12.34 -11.97
C VAL A 116 -9.91 12.47 -12.84
N GLY A 117 -10.67 11.41 -13.02
CA GLY A 117 -11.89 11.41 -13.83
C GLY A 117 -12.95 12.38 -13.30
N GLU A 118 -13.06 12.54 -11.98
CA GLU A 118 -13.95 13.54 -11.39
C GLU A 118 -13.43 14.99 -11.48
N ILE A 119 -12.11 15.19 -11.44
CA ILE A 119 -11.49 16.53 -11.58
C ILE A 119 -11.54 17.00 -13.03
N LYS A 120 -11.27 16.10 -13.97
CA LYS A 120 -11.09 16.39 -15.39
C LYS A 120 -11.48 15.16 -16.25
N PRO A 121 -12.77 15.01 -16.58
CA PRO A 121 -13.32 13.82 -17.26
C PRO A 121 -12.71 13.55 -18.65
N ASP A 122 -12.14 14.55 -19.30
CA ASP A 122 -11.53 14.46 -20.62
C ASP A 122 -10.12 13.82 -20.61
N LEU A 123 -9.49 13.65 -19.45
CA LEU A 123 -8.16 13.03 -19.35
C LEU A 123 -8.20 11.50 -19.40
N LEU A 124 -9.28 10.87 -18.92
CA LEU A 124 -9.39 9.42 -18.81
C LEU A 124 -10.62 8.92 -19.54
N PRO A 125 -10.47 8.02 -20.53
CA PRO A 125 -11.61 7.38 -21.16
C PRO A 125 -12.48 6.65 -20.12
N ALA A 126 -13.76 6.99 -20.07
CA ALA A 126 -14.69 6.45 -19.06
C ALA A 126 -14.78 4.91 -19.07
N TRP A 127 -14.53 4.28 -20.23
CA TRP A 127 -14.53 2.82 -20.36
C TRP A 127 -13.38 2.15 -19.58
N ILE A 128 -12.22 2.83 -19.42
CA ILE A 128 -11.09 2.30 -18.65
C ILE A 128 -11.48 2.23 -17.17
N LEU A 129 -12.04 3.32 -16.64
CA LEU A 129 -12.49 3.38 -15.25
C LEU A 129 -13.58 2.34 -14.97
N ALA A 130 -14.54 2.17 -15.89
CA ALA A 130 -15.62 1.21 -15.75
C ALA A 130 -15.12 -0.25 -15.72
N ARG A 131 -14.17 -0.61 -16.58
CA ARG A 131 -13.57 -1.95 -16.59
C ARG A 131 -12.78 -2.24 -15.32
N LEU A 132 -11.99 -1.27 -14.88
CA LEU A 132 -11.19 -1.43 -13.68
C LEU A 132 -12.04 -1.56 -12.42
N LYS A 133 -13.14 -0.80 -12.29
CA LYS A 133 -14.11 -0.98 -11.20
C LYS A 133 -14.75 -2.36 -11.24
N LYS A 134 -15.14 -2.81 -12.42
CA LYS A 134 -15.75 -4.13 -12.60
C LYS A 134 -14.78 -5.26 -12.23
N PHE A 135 -13.49 -5.08 -12.51
CA PHE A 135 -12.44 -5.99 -12.06
C PHE A 135 -12.27 -5.95 -10.54
N ASP A 136 -12.24 -4.77 -9.91
CA ASP A 136 -12.13 -4.62 -8.44
C ASP A 136 -13.28 -5.31 -7.70
N GLU A 137 -14.51 -5.22 -8.23
CA GLU A 137 -15.69 -5.87 -7.65
C GLU A 137 -15.73 -7.39 -7.88
N SER A 138 -15.28 -7.87 -9.04
CA SER A 138 -15.43 -9.27 -9.45
C SER A 138 -14.21 -10.15 -9.20
N GLY A 139 -13.02 -9.56 -9.16
CA GLY A 139 -11.73 -10.25 -9.18
C GLY A 139 -11.46 -11.05 -10.48
N GLN A 140 -12.26 -10.88 -11.53
CA GLN A 140 -12.16 -11.71 -12.74
C GLN A 140 -11.41 -10.99 -13.86
N PHE A 141 -10.25 -11.53 -14.28
CA PHE A 141 -9.43 -10.97 -15.36
C PHE A 141 -10.17 -10.72 -16.68
N LYS A 142 -11.25 -11.45 -16.95
CA LYS A 142 -12.10 -11.23 -18.14
C LYS A 142 -12.73 -9.83 -18.16
N ASP A 143 -12.88 -9.18 -17.00
CA ASP A 143 -13.47 -7.85 -16.90
C ASP A 143 -12.46 -6.72 -17.23
N LEU A 144 -11.18 -7.06 -17.46
CA LEU A 144 -10.16 -6.16 -18.00
C LEU A 144 -10.08 -6.17 -19.54
N MET A 145 -10.53 -7.25 -20.20
CA MET A 145 -10.48 -7.47 -21.66
C MET A 145 -11.69 -6.88 -22.38
#